data_AF-A0A372JHV3-F1
#
_entry.id   AF-A0A372JHV3-F1
#
_cell.length_a   1.000
_cell.length_b   1.000
_cell.length_c   1.000
_cell.angle_alpha   90.00
_cell.angle_beta   90.00
_cell.angle_gamma   90.00
#
_symmetry.space_group_name_H-M   'P 1'
#
loop_
_entity.id
_entity.type
_entity.pdbx_description
1 polymer ?
#
loop_
_entity_poly.entity_id
_entity_poly.type
_entity_poly.pdbx_seq_one_letter_code
_entity_poly.pdbx_strand_id
1 'polypeptide(L)'
;AAGRRFRIVRVEQLVRSGPDGPEPPRPSDLDPRPSPRRAAPRPYELLDDGRLPPGLAASELLCQLLDAAAHAGAEPASEAFLTPLPMNPAFAVAERTAGSWRPTGRLHDSPRAARDSLALYFRHVVPAVEEPAEADRAEYAAAADLMTDGTRRNGIQVAGRRFRIVRIERITLMGPDGPEPPRPTDLDIL
;
A
#
# COMPACT_ATOMS: atom_id res chain seq x y z
N ALA A 1 19.33 -24.44 -3.64
CA ALA A 1 18.84 -25.39 -2.60
C ALA A 1 17.89 -26.39 -3.25
N ALA A 2 18.19 -27.70 -3.24
CA ALA A 2 17.34 -28.77 -3.78
C ALA A 2 16.73 -28.51 -5.18
N GLY A 3 17.51 -27.95 -6.13
CA GLY A 3 17.05 -27.62 -7.49
C GLY A 3 16.15 -26.38 -7.61
N ARG A 4 15.79 -25.72 -6.51
CA ARG A 4 14.98 -24.50 -6.51
C ARG A 4 15.87 -23.27 -6.75
N ARG A 5 15.43 -22.43 -7.70
CA ARG A 5 16.02 -21.12 -7.98
C ARG A 5 15.22 -20.06 -7.23
N PHE A 6 15.92 -19.21 -6.49
CA PHE A 6 15.35 -18.07 -5.79
C PHE A 6 15.99 -16.81 -6.34
N ARG A 7 15.21 -15.74 -6.46
CA ARG A 7 15.68 -14.42 -6.84
C ARG A 7 15.03 -13.36 -5.99
N ILE A 8 15.76 -12.28 -5.75
CA ILE A 8 15.19 -11.06 -5.21
C ILE A 8 14.37 -10.42 -6.33
N VAL A 9 13.18 -9.94 -5.98
CA VAL A 9 12.24 -9.31 -6.90
C VAL A 9 12.02 -7.88 -6.45
N ARG A 10 12.26 -6.93 -7.34
CA ARG A 10 11.88 -5.54 -7.12
C ARG A 10 10.38 -5.36 -7.36
N VAL A 11 9.68 -4.77 -6.39
CA VAL A 11 8.26 -4.43 -6.50
C VAL A 11 8.13 -2.91 -6.47
N GLU A 12 7.61 -2.36 -7.55
CA GLU A 12 7.28 -0.96 -7.67
C GLU A 12 5.91 -0.69 -7.06
N GLN A 13 5.78 0.45 -6.40
CA GLN A 13 4.59 0.84 -5.66
C GLN A 13 4.14 2.23 -6.10
N LEU A 14 2.86 2.36 -6.42
CA LEU A 14 2.29 3.62 -6.87
C LEU A 14 0.99 3.92 -6.13
N VAL A 15 0.86 5.15 -5.65
CA VAL A 15 -0.41 5.68 -5.13
C VAL A 15 -1.00 6.61 -6.17
N ARG A 16 -2.18 6.24 -6.70
CA ARG A 16 -2.98 7.14 -7.51
C ARG A 16 -3.59 8.22 -6.61
N SER A 17 -3.62 9.45 -7.08
CA SER A 17 -4.21 10.58 -6.34
C SER A 17 -5.10 11.42 -7.25
N GLY A 18 -6.20 11.92 -6.69
CA GLY A 18 -7.10 12.87 -7.36
C GLY A 18 -7.27 14.15 -6.53
N PRO A 19 -8.25 15.02 -6.86
CA PRO A 19 -8.50 16.27 -6.15
C PRO A 19 -8.72 16.10 -4.64
N ASP A 20 -9.32 14.97 -4.23
CA ASP A 20 -9.60 14.65 -2.83
C ASP A 20 -8.42 13.96 -2.11
N GLY A 21 -7.29 13.81 -2.78
CA GLY A 21 -6.09 13.13 -2.29
C GLY A 21 -5.95 11.69 -2.81
N PRO A 22 -5.17 10.84 -2.10
CA PRO A 22 -4.92 9.46 -2.47
C PRO A 22 -6.18 8.63 -2.68
N GLU A 23 -6.13 7.74 -3.64
CA GLU A 23 -7.20 6.80 -3.96
C GLU A 23 -7.52 5.93 -2.73
N PRO A 24 -8.79 5.88 -2.27
CA PRO A 24 -9.20 4.98 -1.20
C PRO A 24 -9.35 3.55 -1.74
N PRO A 25 -9.56 2.55 -0.87
CA PRO A 25 -10.01 1.23 -1.28
C PRO A 25 -11.20 1.28 -2.25
N ARG A 26 -11.13 0.50 -3.32
CA ARG A 26 -12.19 0.28 -4.31
C ARG A 26 -13.21 -0.73 -3.77
N PRO A 27 -14.47 -0.68 -4.23
CA PRO A 27 -15.46 -1.71 -3.91
C PRO A 27 -15.06 -3.13 -4.31
N SER A 28 -14.20 -3.27 -5.33
CA SER A 28 -13.65 -4.56 -5.80
C SER A 28 -12.53 -5.11 -4.91
N ASP A 29 -11.96 -4.30 -4.02
CA ASP A 29 -10.87 -4.74 -3.17
C ASP A 29 -11.37 -5.73 -2.11
N LEU A 30 -10.53 -6.73 -1.83
CA LEU A 30 -10.85 -7.74 -0.86
C LEU A 30 -10.86 -7.15 0.56
N ASP A 31 -12.07 -6.95 1.10
CA ASP A 31 -12.31 -6.43 2.44
C ASP A 31 -13.20 -7.39 3.25
N PRO A 32 -12.68 -8.59 3.59
CA PRO A 32 -13.47 -9.65 4.18
C PRO A 32 -13.91 -9.25 5.58
N ARG A 33 -15.08 -9.72 6.03
CA ARG A 33 -15.43 -9.65 7.45
C ARG A 33 -14.53 -10.63 8.25
N PRO A 34 -14.32 -10.41 9.56
CA PRO A 34 -13.57 -11.35 10.38
C PRO A 34 -14.20 -12.73 10.24
N SER A 35 -13.44 -13.69 9.74
CA SER A 35 -13.87 -15.08 9.61
C SER A 35 -12.71 -15.97 10.04
N PRO A 36 -12.94 -16.97 10.90
CA PRO A 36 -11.88 -17.86 11.39
C PRO A 36 -11.38 -18.85 10.33
N ARG A 37 -11.82 -18.76 9.06
CA ARG A 37 -11.68 -19.86 8.07
C ARG A 37 -11.12 -19.50 6.70
N ARG A 38 -10.68 -18.27 6.43
CA ARG A 38 -10.14 -17.94 5.09
C ARG A 38 -8.62 -17.88 5.10
N ALA A 39 -7.98 -18.63 4.20
CA ALA A 39 -6.59 -18.41 3.85
C ALA A 39 -6.46 -16.97 3.34
N ALA A 40 -5.63 -16.16 3.99
CA ALA A 40 -5.34 -14.80 3.52
C ALA A 40 -4.71 -14.89 2.12
N PRO A 41 -5.08 -13.99 1.18
CA PRO A 41 -4.34 -13.85 -0.07
C PRO A 41 -2.87 -13.64 0.26
N ARG A 42 -1.97 -14.22 -0.56
CA ARG A 42 -0.56 -13.98 -0.32
C ARG A 42 -0.25 -12.55 -0.77
N PRO A 43 0.38 -11.71 0.08
CA PRO A 43 0.72 -10.35 -0.29
C PRO A 43 1.57 -10.27 -1.55
N TYR A 44 2.26 -11.34 -1.92
CA TYR A 44 3.18 -11.37 -3.07
C TYR A 44 2.65 -12.18 -4.25
N GLU A 45 1.34 -12.41 -4.31
CA GLU A 45 0.70 -13.11 -5.41
C GLU A 45 0.68 -12.24 -6.67
N LEU A 46 1.26 -12.77 -7.75
CA LEU A 46 1.18 -12.21 -9.09
C LEU A 46 -0.21 -12.52 -9.66
N LEU A 47 -0.84 -11.54 -10.30
CA LEU A 47 -2.15 -11.72 -10.91
C LEU A 47 -2.07 -12.43 -12.28
N ASP A 48 -0.87 -12.44 -12.86
CA ASP A 48 -0.54 -13.06 -14.14
C ASP A 48 0.85 -13.71 -14.04
N ASP A 49 1.07 -14.80 -14.77
CA ASP A 49 2.36 -15.48 -14.86
C ASP A 49 3.29 -14.87 -15.93
N GLY A 50 2.81 -13.85 -16.66
CA GLY A 50 3.60 -13.09 -17.62
C GLY A 50 3.84 -13.79 -18.94
N ARG A 51 3.11 -14.88 -19.21
CA ARG A 51 3.21 -15.62 -20.47
C ARG A 51 2.42 -14.96 -21.60
N LEU A 52 1.47 -14.10 -21.25
CA LEU A 52 0.67 -13.33 -22.19
C LEU A 52 1.18 -11.88 -22.23
N PRO A 53 1.01 -11.17 -23.36
CA PRO A 53 1.23 -9.74 -23.39
C PRO A 53 0.42 -9.04 -22.30
N PRO A 54 0.97 -7.98 -21.68
CA PRO A 54 0.28 -7.27 -20.61
C PRO A 54 -1.06 -6.73 -21.11
N GLY A 55 -2.11 -6.98 -20.33
CA GLY A 55 -3.41 -6.37 -20.56
C GLY A 55 -3.36 -4.86 -20.40
N LEU A 56 -4.37 -4.15 -20.92
CA LEU A 56 -4.42 -2.68 -20.90
C LEU A 56 -4.17 -2.06 -19.52
N ALA A 57 -4.73 -2.65 -18.46
CA ALA A 57 -4.55 -2.15 -17.09
C ALA A 57 -3.09 -2.27 -16.60
N ALA A 58 -2.37 -3.34 -16.98
CA ALA A 58 -0.97 -3.52 -16.62
C ALA A 58 -0.08 -2.53 -17.39
N SER A 59 -0.38 -2.30 -18.67
CA SER A 59 0.31 -1.30 -19.49
C SER A 59 0.07 0.13 -19.00
N GLU A 60 -1.17 0.48 -18.64
CA GLU A 60 -1.51 1.78 -18.06
C GLU A 60 -0.74 2.02 -16.74
N LEU A 61 -0.68 1.00 -15.87
CA LEU A 61 0.06 1.08 -14.62
C LEU A 61 1.57 1.27 -14.85
N LEU A 62 2.15 0.58 -15.85
CA LEU A 62 3.54 0.79 -16.24
C LEU A 62 3.79 2.23 -16.73
N CYS A 63 2.92 2.77 -17.59
CA CYS A 63 3.04 4.16 -18.05
C CYS A 63 3.00 5.14 -16.88
N GLN A 64 2.04 5.01 -15.97
CA GLN A 64 1.93 5.86 -14.78
C GLN A 64 3.16 5.78 -13.88
N LEU A 65 3.74 4.59 -13.73
CA LEU A 65 4.98 4.40 -12.98
C LEU A 65 6.15 5.12 -13.64
N LEU A 66 6.34 4.96 -14.96
CA LEU A 66 7.41 5.61 -15.70
C LEU A 66 7.27 7.14 -15.67
N ASP A 67 6.06 7.66 -15.82
CA ASP A 67 5.78 9.09 -15.69
C ASP A 67 6.13 9.58 -14.29
N ALA A 68 5.70 8.87 -13.24
CA ALA A 68 6.01 9.25 -11.85
C ALA A 68 7.51 9.24 -11.56
N ALA A 69 8.25 8.24 -12.07
CA ALA A 69 9.70 8.16 -11.95
C ALA A 69 10.39 9.35 -12.63
N ALA A 70 9.97 9.69 -13.86
CA ALA A 70 10.49 10.84 -14.59
C ALA A 70 10.24 12.17 -13.85
N HIS A 71 9.05 12.37 -13.27
CA HIS A 71 8.75 13.57 -12.47
C HIS A 71 9.57 13.65 -11.18
N ALA A 72 9.89 12.51 -10.58
CA ALA A 72 10.72 12.45 -9.37
C ALA A 72 12.22 12.58 -9.65
N GLY A 73 12.64 12.61 -10.93
CA GLY A 73 14.05 12.52 -11.31
C GLY A 73 14.69 11.18 -10.93
N ALA A 74 13.87 10.13 -10.78
CA ALA A 74 14.35 8.79 -10.50
C ALA A 74 14.75 8.11 -11.80
N GLU A 75 15.82 7.31 -11.74
CA GLU A 75 16.21 6.46 -12.87
C GLU A 75 15.06 5.50 -13.21
N PRO A 76 14.57 5.52 -14.46
CA PRO A 76 13.48 4.65 -14.88
C PRO A 76 13.92 3.19 -14.83
N ALA A 77 12.95 2.29 -14.97
CA ALA A 77 13.26 0.89 -15.21
C ALA A 77 14.19 0.77 -16.43
N SER A 78 15.19 -0.11 -16.32
CA SER A 78 16.04 -0.43 -17.48
C SER A 78 15.14 -0.89 -18.64
N GLU A 79 15.47 -0.48 -19.88
CA GLU A 79 14.78 -0.95 -21.09
C GLU A 79 14.71 -2.49 -21.19
N ALA A 80 15.58 -3.20 -20.47
CA ALA A 80 15.58 -4.65 -20.36
C ALA A 80 14.39 -5.23 -19.57
N PHE A 81 13.70 -4.43 -18.74
CA PHE A 81 12.62 -4.87 -17.84
C PHE A 81 11.35 -4.05 -18.06
N LEU A 82 10.63 -4.33 -19.15
CA LEU A 82 9.41 -3.61 -19.53
C LEU A 82 8.15 -4.48 -19.56
N THR A 83 8.22 -5.74 -19.15
CA THR A 83 7.02 -6.59 -19.05
C THR A 83 6.41 -6.43 -17.66
N PRO A 84 5.26 -5.76 -17.53
CA PRO A 84 4.65 -5.48 -16.24
C PRO A 84 3.81 -6.65 -15.74
N LEU A 85 4.10 -7.15 -14.54
CA LEU A 85 3.27 -8.13 -13.83
C LEU A 85 2.57 -7.48 -12.65
N PRO A 86 1.26 -7.20 -12.76
CA PRO A 86 0.51 -6.59 -11.66
C PRO A 86 0.36 -7.58 -10.50
N MET A 87 0.38 -7.03 -9.29
CA MET A 87 0.16 -7.77 -8.05
C MET A 87 -1.17 -7.33 -7.44
N ASN A 88 -1.66 -8.10 -6.46
CA ASN A 88 -2.76 -7.62 -5.61
C ASN A 88 -2.42 -6.22 -5.05
N PRO A 89 -3.38 -5.29 -4.91
CA PRO A 89 -3.09 -4.01 -4.26
C PRO A 89 -2.69 -4.22 -2.80
N ALA A 90 -1.93 -3.27 -2.27
CA ALA A 90 -1.72 -3.13 -0.83
C ALA A 90 -2.49 -1.92 -0.31
N PHE A 91 -2.59 -1.83 1.01
CA PHE A 91 -3.27 -0.73 1.70
C PHE A 91 -2.36 -0.15 2.78
N ALA A 92 -2.40 1.15 2.95
CA ALA A 92 -1.67 1.82 4.02
C ALA A 92 -2.58 2.84 4.72
N VAL A 93 -2.20 3.22 5.93
CA VAL A 93 -2.69 4.46 6.54
C VAL A 93 -1.87 5.60 5.95
N ALA A 94 -2.51 6.72 5.60
CA ALA A 94 -1.84 7.96 5.29
C ALA A 94 -2.35 9.07 6.20
N GLU A 95 -1.43 9.88 6.71
CA GLU A 95 -1.73 11.08 7.47
C GLU A 95 -1.55 12.32 6.57
N ARG A 96 -2.41 13.33 6.73
CA ARG A 96 -2.24 14.61 6.06
C ARG A 96 -1.37 15.53 6.91
N THR A 97 -0.14 15.77 6.49
CA THR A 97 0.85 16.62 7.17
C THR A 97 1.33 17.72 6.22
N ALA A 98 1.36 18.97 6.70
CA ALA A 98 1.80 20.14 5.93
C ALA A 98 1.14 20.24 4.54
N GLY A 99 -0.16 19.95 4.45
CA GLY A 99 -0.92 19.99 3.20
C GLY A 99 -0.79 18.75 2.31
N SER A 100 0.20 17.89 2.56
CA SER A 100 0.49 16.66 1.79
C SER A 100 -0.02 15.41 2.49
N TRP A 101 -0.42 14.39 1.74
CA TRP A 101 -0.70 13.06 2.29
C TRP A 101 0.57 12.23 2.32
N ARG A 102 0.85 11.61 3.47
CA ARG A 102 2.03 10.75 3.67
C ARG A 102 1.59 9.39 4.18
N PRO A 103 1.81 8.30 3.42
CA PRO A 103 1.66 6.95 3.94
C PRO A 103 2.53 6.76 5.20
N THR A 104 1.98 6.11 6.22
CA THR A 104 2.64 5.84 7.49
C THR A 104 2.52 4.36 7.85
N GLY A 105 3.51 3.87 8.61
CA GLY A 105 3.54 2.49 9.06
C GLY A 105 3.81 1.50 7.94
N ARG A 106 3.25 0.28 8.08
CA ARG A 106 3.47 -0.83 7.16
C ARG A 106 2.37 -0.94 6.11
N LEU A 107 2.64 -1.75 5.09
CA LEU A 107 1.63 -2.18 4.13
C LEU A 107 0.75 -3.28 4.70
N HIS A 108 -0.51 -3.26 4.29
CA HIS A 108 -1.55 -4.20 4.66
C HIS A 108 -2.12 -4.88 3.41
N ASP A 109 -2.53 -6.13 3.56
CA ASP A 109 -3.12 -6.96 2.50
C ASP A 109 -4.60 -6.66 2.24
N SER A 110 -5.24 -5.91 3.14
CA SER A 110 -6.66 -5.57 3.06
C SER A 110 -6.96 -4.20 3.68
N PRO A 111 -8.04 -3.53 3.24
CA PRO A 111 -8.49 -2.28 3.85
C PRO A 111 -8.81 -2.44 5.34
N ARG A 112 -9.39 -3.59 5.73
CA ARG A 112 -9.64 -3.91 7.13
C ARG A 112 -8.37 -3.91 7.94
N ALA A 113 -7.34 -4.64 7.51
CA ALA A 113 -6.10 -4.74 8.28
C ALA A 113 -5.45 -3.35 8.48
N ALA A 114 -5.58 -2.44 7.52
CA ALA A 114 -5.13 -1.06 7.68
C ALA A 114 -5.99 -0.27 8.70
N ARG A 115 -7.32 -0.42 8.69
CA ARG A 115 -8.21 0.19 9.69
C ARG A 115 -7.96 -0.34 11.11
N ASP A 116 -7.78 -1.65 11.24
CA ASP A 116 -7.49 -2.30 12.50
C ASP A 116 -6.14 -1.81 13.05
N SER A 117 -5.14 -1.64 12.16
CA SER A 117 -3.84 -1.05 12.55
C SER A 117 -3.98 0.40 13.01
N LEU A 118 -4.81 1.22 12.35
CA LEU A 118 -5.07 2.60 12.77
C LEU A 118 -5.79 2.65 14.12
N ALA A 119 -6.77 1.77 14.34
CA ALA A 119 -7.47 1.66 15.62
C ALA A 119 -6.52 1.24 16.75
N LEU A 120 -5.62 0.28 16.50
CA LEU A 120 -4.59 -0.12 17.47
C LEU A 120 -3.64 1.04 17.79
N TYR A 121 -3.22 1.80 16.79
CA TYR A 121 -2.40 2.99 16.97
C TYR A 121 -3.10 4.00 17.88
N PHE A 122 -4.36 4.34 17.61
CA PHE A 122 -5.14 5.26 18.45
C PHE A 122 -5.37 4.75 19.88
N ARG A 123 -5.61 3.44 20.08
CA ARG A 123 -5.87 2.87 21.41
C ARG A 123 -4.63 2.68 22.27
N HIS A 124 -3.49 2.38 21.66
CA HIS A 124 -2.33 1.87 22.40
C HIS A 124 -1.08 2.70 22.19
N VAL A 125 -0.79 3.12 20.95
CA VAL A 125 0.45 3.84 20.67
C VAL A 125 0.30 5.31 21.06
N VAL A 126 -0.77 5.96 20.63
CA VAL A 126 -0.99 7.39 20.94
C VAL A 126 -0.99 7.65 22.45
N PRO A 127 -1.75 6.91 23.30
CA PRO A 127 -1.74 7.18 24.74
C PRO A 127 -0.40 6.87 25.42
N ALA A 128 0.35 5.88 24.93
CA ALA A 128 1.57 5.40 25.59
C ALA A 128 2.86 6.11 25.10
N VAL A 129 2.85 6.68 23.90
CA VAL A 129 4.04 7.26 23.26
C VAL A 129 3.90 8.77 23.05
N GLU A 130 2.72 9.22 22.63
CA GLU A 130 2.48 10.64 22.37
C GLU A 130 1.92 11.36 23.60
N GLU A 131 1.40 10.60 24.57
CA GLU A 131 0.86 11.07 25.85
C GLU A 131 0.02 12.36 25.75
N PRO A 132 -0.99 12.42 24.85
CA PRO A 132 -1.71 13.68 24.61
C PRO A 132 -2.59 14.05 25.83
N ALA A 133 -3.17 15.25 25.80
CA ALA A 133 -4.10 15.69 26.83
C ALA A 133 -5.32 14.75 26.94
N GLU A 134 -5.96 14.70 28.10
CA GLU A 134 -7.06 13.75 28.37
C GLU A 134 -8.23 13.90 27.38
N ALA A 135 -8.56 15.14 26.98
CA ALA A 135 -9.57 15.40 25.97
C ALA A 135 -9.23 14.74 24.63
N ASP A 136 -8.00 14.91 24.15
CA ASP A 136 -7.54 14.29 22.91
C ASP A 136 -7.48 12.77 23.02
N ARG A 137 -7.07 12.21 24.18
CA ARG A 137 -7.09 10.75 24.43
C ARG A 137 -8.49 10.17 24.24
N ALA A 138 -9.51 10.84 24.77
CA ALA A 138 -10.89 10.42 24.60
C ALA A 138 -11.34 10.48 23.13
N GLU A 139 -10.93 11.52 22.38
CA GLU A 139 -11.20 11.60 20.94
C GLU A 139 -10.54 10.45 20.16
N TYR A 140 -9.28 10.10 20.47
CA TYR A 140 -8.61 8.96 19.85
C TYR A 140 -9.28 7.61 20.17
N ALA A 141 -9.73 7.42 21.40
CA ALA A 141 -10.47 6.22 21.77
C ALA A 141 -11.78 6.09 20.95
N ALA A 142 -12.56 7.18 20.85
CA ALA A 142 -13.77 7.21 20.05
C ALA A 142 -13.49 7.01 18.55
N ALA A 143 -12.40 7.60 18.04
CA ALA A 143 -11.97 7.42 16.66
C ALA A 143 -11.62 5.95 16.36
N ALA A 144 -11.00 5.24 17.31
CA ALA A 144 -10.70 3.82 17.16
C ALA A 144 -11.98 2.96 17.08
N ASP A 145 -13.03 3.29 17.84
CA ASP A 145 -14.34 2.64 17.75
C ASP A 145 -14.95 2.85 16.35
N LEU A 146 -14.94 4.09 15.85
CA LEU A 146 -15.45 4.42 14.51
C LEU A 146 -14.71 3.68 13.39
N MET A 147 -13.40 3.47 13.50
CA MET A 147 -12.64 2.74 12.48
C MET A 147 -13.00 1.24 12.43
N THR A 148 -13.57 0.70 13.51
CA THR A 148 -13.86 -0.74 13.67
C THR A 148 -15.36 -1.08 13.72
N ASP A 149 -16.25 -0.08 13.61
CA ASP A 149 -17.72 -0.21 13.69
C ASP A 149 -18.40 -0.99 12.54
N GLY A 150 -17.63 -1.44 11.55
CA GLY A 150 -18.13 -2.19 10.40
C GLY A 150 -18.61 -1.34 9.22
N THR A 151 -18.66 -0.01 9.33
CA THR A 151 -19.06 0.91 8.25
C THR A 151 -18.00 1.06 7.14
N ARG A 152 -16.81 0.46 7.31
CA ARG A 152 -15.69 0.46 6.36
C ARG A 152 -15.18 1.87 6.02
N ARG A 153 -15.06 2.75 7.03
CA ARG A 153 -14.57 4.12 6.88
C ARG A 153 -13.17 4.15 6.26
N ASN A 154 -13.01 4.92 5.19
CA ASN A 154 -11.71 5.11 4.53
C ASN A 154 -10.96 6.34 5.04
N GLY A 155 -11.50 7.10 5.99
CA GLY A 155 -10.80 8.24 6.58
C GLY A 155 -11.47 8.75 7.84
N ILE A 156 -10.69 9.47 8.64
CA ILE A 156 -11.12 10.00 9.94
C ILE A 156 -10.31 11.26 10.29
N GLN A 157 -10.93 12.18 11.01
CA GLN A 157 -10.25 13.32 11.64
C GLN A 157 -10.38 13.19 13.15
N VAL A 158 -9.29 13.43 13.86
CA VAL A 158 -9.20 13.26 15.32
C VAL A 158 -8.11 14.18 15.87
N ALA A 159 -8.38 14.93 16.93
CA ALA A 159 -7.42 15.86 17.54
C ALA A 159 -6.68 16.75 16.51
N GLY A 160 -7.43 17.29 15.53
CA GLY A 160 -6.90 18.12 14.45
C GLY A 160 -6.11 17.40 13.33
N ARG A 161 -5.82 16.10 13.47
CA ARG A 161 -5.10 15.28 12.48
C ARG A 161 -6.08 14.56 11.56
N ARG A 162 -5.69 14.37 10.30
CA ARG A 162 -6.53 13.72 9.29
C ARG A 162 -5.83 12.48 8.74
N PHE A 163 -6.52 11.34 8.83
CA PHE A 163 -6.05 10.04 8.37
C PHE A 163 -6.92 9.49 7.24
N ARG A 164 -6.33 8.68 6.38
CA ARG A 164 -7.00 8.00 5.27
C ARG A 164 -6.41 6.61 5.04
N ILE A 165 -7.25 5.64 4.74
CA ILE A 165 -6.82 4.36 4.18
C ILE A 165 -6.61 4.56 2.68
N VAL A 166 -5.40 4.29 2.21
CA VAL A 166 -4.99 4.52 0.82
C VAL A 166 -4.70 3.20 0.14
N ARG A 167 -5.07 3.11 -1.14
CA ARG A 167 -4.80 1.96 -2.00
C ARG A 167 -3.47 2.17 -2.73
N ILE A 168 -2.63 1.15 -2.72
CA ILE A 168 -1.31 1.14 -3.34
C ILE A 168 -1.32 0.09 -4.44
N GLU A 169 -1.16 0.54 -5.69
CA GLU A 169 -0.92 -0.35 -6.82
C GLU A 169 0.49 -0.92 -6.71
N ARG A 170 0.64 -2.18 -7.09
CA ARG A 170 1.92 -2.89 -7.01
C ARG A 170 2.18 -3.64 -8.30
N ILE A 171 3.41 -3.54 -8.78
CA ILE A 171 3.83 -4.14 -10.04
C ILE A 171 5.27 -4.63 -9.92
N THR A 172 5.56 -5.77 -10.52
CA THR A 172 6.92 -6.26 -10.73
C THR A 172 7.24 -6.15 -12.21
N LEU A 173 8.47 -5.76 -12.54
CA LEU A 173 8.93 -5.71 -13.92
C LEU A 173 9.75 -6.96 -14.26
N MET A 174 9.49 -7.50 -15.44
CA MET A 174 10.15 -8.70 -15.96
C MET A 174 10.91 -8.37 -17.24
N GLY A 175 12.06 -9.01 -17.37
CA GLY A 175 12.87 -9.07 -18.58
C GLY A 175 13.04 -10.51 -19.06
N PRO A 176 13.78 -10.74 -20.15
CA PRO A 176 13.97 -12.07 -20.74
C PRO A 176 14.50 -13.10 -19.74
N ASP A 177 15.35 -12.66 -18.81
CA ASP A 177 15.99 -13.54 -17.84
C ASP A 177 15.21 -13.69 -16.53
N GLY A 178 14.09 -12.99 -16.34
CA GLY A 178 13.26 -13.04 -15.13
C GLY A 178 12.96 -11.67 -14.52
N PRO A 179 12.65 -11.59 -13.21
CA PRO A 179 12.29 -10.34 -12.54
C PRO A 179 13.47 -9.38 -12.48
N GLU A 180 13.16 -8.08 -12.48
CA GLU A 180 14.13 -7.02 -12.26
C GLU A 180 14.83 -7.21 -10.90
N PRO A 181 16.17 -7.26 -10.87
CA PRO A 181 16.92 -7.30 -9.62
C PRO A 181 16.87 -5.93 -8.91
N PRO A 182 17.32 -5.83 -7.65
CA PRO A 182 17.54 -4.53 -7.01
C PRO A 182 18.42 -3.62 -7.86
N ARG A 183 18.04 -2.34 -7.97
CA ARG A 183 18.84 -1.31 -8.65
C ARG A 183 19.97 -0.83 -7.75
N PRO A 184 21.08 -0.31 -8.29
CA PRO A 184 22.15 0.29 -7.48
C PRO A 184 21.68 1.46 -6.59
N THR A 185 20.57 2.11 -6.95
CA THR A 185 19.94 3.20 -6.19
C THR A 185 19.01 2.70 -5.08
N ASP A 186 18.73 1.40 -5.04
CA ASP A 186 17.92 0.83 -3.97
C ASP A 186 18.71 0.83 -2.67
N LEU A 187 18.10 1.41 -1.65
CA LEU A 187 18.72 1.51 -0.34
C LEU A 187 18.71 0.13 0.33
N ASP A 188 19.89 -0.42 0.57
CA ASP A 188 20.11 -1.43 1.59
C ASP A 188 20.06 -0.73 2.96
N ILE A 189 18.86 -0.51 3.49
CA ILE A 189 18.72 -0.01 4.86
C ILE A 189 19.00 -1.20 5.79
N LEU A 190 20.18 -1.18 6.42
CA LEU A 190 20.59 -2.11 7.48
C LEU A 190 19.76 -1.90 8.76
#